data_AF-A0A809Y889-F1
#
_entry.id   AF-A0A809Y889-F1
#
_cell.length_a   1.000
_cell.length_b   1.000
_cell.length_c   1.000
_cell.angle_alpha   90.00
_cell.angle_beta   90.00
_cell.angle_gamma   90.00
#
_symmetry.space_group_name_H-M   'P 1'
#
loop_
_entity.id
_entity.type
_entity.pdbx_description
1 polymer ?
#
loop_
_entity_poly.entity_id
_entity_poly.type
_entity_poly.pdbx_seq_one_letter_code
_entity_poly.pdbx_strand_id
1 'polypeptide(L)' 'MTKRFAIRSDEPITVDTLERCLDCLAILMDQSPQGGEVYLPIFERLESELATAKAKEDMMERARVRAARFMQEHSIKK' A
#
# COMPACT_ATOMS: atom_id res chain seq x y z
N MET A 1 -16.46 16.81 8.31
CA MET A 1 -16.21 15.93 9.46
C MET A 1 -14.93 15.16 9.17
N THR A 2 -13.76 15.75 9.47
CA THR A 2 -12.46 15.18 9.09
C THR A 2 -12.12 14.09 10.10
N LYS A 3 -12.33 12.82 9.72
CA LYS A 3 -11.94 11.68 10.54
C LYS A 3 -10.43 11.75 10.70
N ARG A 4 -9.95 12.07 11.91
CA ARG A 4 -8.52 12.03 12.25
C ARG A 4 -8.13 10.55 12.19
N PHE A 5 -7.51 10.13 11.09
CA PHE A 5 -7.01 8.77 10.95
C PHE A 5 -5.71 8.67 11.75
N ALA A 6 -5.83 8.17 12.98
CA ALA A 6 -4.67 7.81 13.78
C ALA A 6 -4.11 6.50 13.21
N ILE A 7 -2.95 6.57 12.57
CA ILE A 7 -2.15 5.38 12.28
C ILE A 7 -1.57 4.93 13.61
N ARG A 8 -1.95 3.75 14.08
CA ARG A 8 -1.35 3.18 15.29
C ARG A 8 -0.06 2.45 14.91
N SER A 9 0.96 2.54 15.74
CA SER A 9 2.27 1.90 15.48
C SER A 9 2.22 0.37 15.50
N ASP A 10 1.14 -0.22 16.01
CA ASP A 10 0.91 -1.66 16.07
C ASP A 10 0.09 -2.23 14.90
N GLU A 11 -0.42 -1.37 14.01
CA GLU A 11 -1.19 -1.81 12.84
C GLU A 11 -0.28 -2.05 11.62
N PRO A 12 -0.52 -3.12 10.84
CA PRO A 12 0.18 -3.32 9.57
C PRO A 12 -0.04 -2.13 8.63
N ILE A 13 1.04 -1.68 7.99
CA ILE A 13 0.95 -0.67 6.92
C ILE A 13 0.33 -1.35 5.70
N THR A 14 -0.84 -0.86 5.29
CA THR A 14 -1.58 -1.34 4.11
C THR A 14 -1.34 -0.45 2.90
N VAL A 15 -1.70 -0.93 1.71
CA VAL A 15 -1.73 -0.13 0.47
C VAL A 15 -2.57 1.13 0.65
N ASP A 16 -3.77 1.01 1.22
CA ASP A 16 -4.67 2.15 1.48
C ASP A 16 -4.05 3.19 2.44
N THR A 17 -3.29 2.75 3.45
CA THR A 17 -2.55 3.67 4.33
C THR A 17 -1.50 4.44 3.56
N LEU A 18 -0.72 3.78 2.70
CA LEU A 18 0.33 4.41 1.91
C LEU A 18 -0.24 5.41 0.89
N GLU A 19 -1.32 5.05 0.19
CA GLU A 19 -2.00 5.95 -0.75
C GLU A 19 -2.52 7.21 -0.05
N ARG A 20 -3.15 7.07 1.11
CA ARG A 20 -3.60 8.24 1.90
C ARG A 20 -2.45 9.11 2.39
N CYS A 21 -1.33 8.51 2.78
CA CYS A 21 -0.14 9.25 3.17
C CYS A 21 0.42 10.07 2.00
N LEU A 22 0.44 9.50 0.80
CA LEU A 22 0.85 10.20 -0.43
C LEU A 22 -0.11 11.36 -0.75
N ASP A 23 -1.43 11.14 -0.68
CA ASP A 23 -2.43 12.20 -0.90
C ASP A 23 -2.23 13.36 0.09
N CYS A 24 -2.05 13.04 1.38
CA CYS A 24 -1.82 14.06 2.41
C CYS A 24 -0.52 14.82 2.15
N LEU A 25 0.55 14.13 1.76
CA LEU A 25 1.84 14.75 1.49
C LEU A 25 1.80 15.63 0.23
N ALA A 26 1.11 15.19 -0.83
CA ALA A 26 0.89 15.99 -2.03
C ALA A 26 0.16 17.31 -1.73
N ILE A 27 -0.87 17.27 -0.86
CA ILE A 27 -1.57 18.48 -0.41
C ILE A 27 -0.61 19.42 0.35
N LEU A 28 0.23 18.88 1.23
CA LEU A 28 1.23 19.68 1.96
C LEU A 28 2.30 20.28 1.04
N MET A 29 2.71 19.54 0.02
CA MET A 29 3.66 19.99 -1.00
C MET A 29 3.09 21.16 -1.81
N ASP A 30 1.84 21.04 -2.28
CA ASP A 30 1.15 22.09 -3.04
C ASP A 30 0.93 23.36 -2.21
N GLN A 31 0.60 23.21 -0.93
CA GLN A 31 0.34 24.34 -0.04
C GLN A 31 1.60 24.96 0.57
N SER A 32 2.78 24.38 0.36
CA SER A 32 4.02 24.84 0.99
C SER A 32 4.50 26.17 0.41
N PRO A 33 4.56 27.26 1.19
CA PRO A 33 5.06 28.56 0.72
C PRO A 33 6.56 28.55 0.43
N GLN A 34 7.28 27.57 0.97
CA GLN A 34 8.74 27.45 0.94
C GLN A 34 9.24 26.47 -0.13
N GLY A 35 8.33 25.97 -0.98
CA GLY A 35 8.59 24.94 -1.97
C GLY A 35 8.27 23.56 -1.44
N GLY A 36 7.33 22.86 -2.09
CA GLY A 36 6.98 21.47 -1.76
C GLY A 36 8.12 20.46 -1.95
N GLU A 37 9.21 20.87 -2.60
CA GLU A 37 10.37 20.03 -2.90
C GLU A 37 11.04 19.44 -1.65
N VAL A 38 10.93 20.08 -0.48
CA VAL A 38 11.46 19.55 0.78
C VAL A 38 10.87 18.19 1.15
N TYR A 39 9.66 17.88 0.67
CA TYR A 39 8.99 16.62 0.92
C TYR A 39 9.29 15.54 -0.13
N LEU A 40 9.93 15.88 -1.26
CA LEU A 40 10.23 14.93 -2.33
C LEU A 40 10.92 13.66 -1.84
N PRO A 41 11.95 13.71 -0.96
CA PRO A 41 12.60 12.48 -0.49
C PRO A 41 11.66 11.53 0.27
N ILE A 42 10.69 12.07 1.01
CA ILE A 42 9.69 11.26 1.72
C ILE A 42 8.64 10.75 0.73
N PHE A 43 8.23 11.59 -0.22
CA PHE A 43 7.25 11.23 -1.24
C PHE A 43 7.75 10.06 -2.10
N GLU A 44 8.98 10.14 -2.61
CA GLU A 44 9.61 9.07 -3.41
C GLU A 44 9.71 7.75 -2.63
N ARG A 45 10.07 7.82 -1.35
CA ARG A 45 10.12 6.65 -0.49
C ARG A 45 8.74 5.99 -0.35
N LEU A 46 7.70 6.78 -0.11
CA LEU A 46 6.33 6.27 0.03
C LEU A 46 5.82 5.64 -1.28
N GLU A 47 6.13 6.24 -2.44
CA GLU A 47 5.86 5.65 -3.76
C GLU A 47 6.54 4.28 -3.93
N SER A 48 7.82 4.17 -3.55
CA SER A 48 8.54 2.89 -3.61
C SER A 48 7.97 1.84 -2.64
N GLU A 49 7.56 2.25 -1.44
CA GLU A 49 6.92 1.36 -0.46
C GLU A 49 5.55 0.90 -0.96
N LEU A 50 4.77 1.79 -1.60
CA LEU A 50 3.48 1.48 -2.20
C LEU A 50 3.62 0.46 -3.33
N ALA A 51 4.56 0.67 -4.25
CA ALA A 51 4.85 -0.26 -5.33
C ALA A 51 5.23 -1.65 -4.78
N THR A 52 6.05 -1.68 -3.73
CA THR A 52 6.44 -2.93 -3.05
C THR A 52 5.25 -3.63 -2.40
N ALA A 53 4.37 -2.88 -1.74
CA ALA A 53 3.19 -3.44 -1.08
C ALA A 53 2.21 -4.04 -2.10
N LYS A 54 1.89 -3.31 -3.17
CA LYS A 54 1.05 -3.81 -4.28
C LYS A 54 1.63 -5.08 -4.90
N ALA A 55 2.94 -5.09 -5.19
CA ALA A 55 3.60 -6.28 -5.75
C ALA A 55 3.52 -7.52 -4.83
N LYS A 56 3.59 -7.32 -3.51
CA LYS A 56 3.43 -8.41 -2.53
C LYS A 56 2.00 -8.95 -2.51
N GLU A 57 1.00 -8.08 -2.52
CA GLU A 57 -0.41 -8.47 -2.57
C GLU A 57 -0.71 -9.27 -3.85
N ASP A 58 -0.25 -8.79 -5.00
CA ASP A 58 -0.39 -9.49 -6.28
C ASP A 58 0.33 -10.84 -6.30
N MET A 59 1.50 -10.94 -5.68
CA MET A 59 2.25 -12.20 -5.56
C MET A 59 1.47 -13.21 -4.71
N MET A 60 0.95 -12.76 -3.56
CA MET A 60 0.15 -13.61 -2.69
C MET A 60 -1.13 -14.08 -3.36
N GLU A 61 -1.78 -13.22 -4.13
CA GLU A 61 -2.98 -13.61 -4.87
C GLU A 61 -2.69 -14.67 -5.92
N ARG A 62 -1.62 -14.50 -6.71
CA ARG A 62 -1.16 -15.54 -7.65
C ARG A 62 -0.84 -16.86 -6.96
N ALA A 63 -0.23 -16.81 -5.77
CA ALA A 63 0.04 -18.00 -4.96
C ALA A 63 -1.25 -18.70 -4.51
N ARG A 64 -2.27 -17.94 -4.07
CA ARG A 64 -3.59 -18.48 -3.69
C ARG A 64 -4.29 -19.15 -4.87
N VAL A 65 -4.32 -18.51 -6.03
CA VAL A 65 -4.90 -19.09 -7.25
C VAL A 65 -4.22 -20.41 -7.62
N ARG A 66 -2.87 -20.44 -7.57
CA ARG A 66 -2.10 -21.66 -7.83
C ARG A 66 -2.42 -22.78 -6.84
N ALA A 67 -2.53 -22.44 -5.56
CA ALA A 67 -2.89 -23.39 -4.51
C ALA A 67 -4.31 -23.95 -4.69
N ALA A 68 -5.28 -23.08 -4.98
CA ALA A 68 -6.67 -23.48 -5.23
C ALA A 68 -6.77 -24.46 -6.41
N ARG A 69 -6.08 -24.17 -7.52
CA ARG A 69 -6.01 -25.07 -8.67
C ARG A 69 -5.44 -26.44 -8.30
N PHE A 70 -4.31 -26.48 -7.58
CA PHE A 70 -3.70 -27.73 -7.13
C PHE A 70 -4.64 -28.55 -6.23
N MET A 71 -5.34 -27.89 -5.31
CA MET A 71 -6.31 -28.56 -4.43
C MET A 71 -7.50 -29.11 -5.20
N GLN A 72 -8.01 -28.41 -6.21
CA GLN A 72 -9.10 -28.88 -7.06
C GLN A 72 -8.70 -30.12 -7.88
N GLU A 73 -7.54 -30.08 -8.54
CA GLU A 73 -7.00 -31.19 -9.34
C GLU A 73 -6.75 -32.47 -8.50
N HIS A 74 -6.49 -32.32 -7.20
CA HIS A 74 -6.18 -33.43 -6.30
C HIS A 74 -7.29 -33.82 -5.32
N SER A 75 -8.35 -33.01 -5.19
CA SER A 75 -9.54 -33.36 -4.41
C SER A 75 -10.52 -34.26 -5.17
N ILE A 76 -10.38 -34.38 -6.50
CA ILE A 76 -11.14 -35.31 -7.35
C ILE A 76 -10.39 -36.65 -7.43
N LYS A 77 -10.26 -37.33 -6.28
CA LYS A 77 -9.93 -38.77 -6.21
C LYS A 77 -10.75 -39.39 -5.08
N LYS A 78 -12.02 -39.65 -5.34
CA LYS A 78 -12.84 -40.63 -4.62
C LYS A 78 -13.65 -41.43 -5.63
#